data_AF-A0A7S3ZFF6-F1
#
_entry.id   AF-A0A7S3ZFF6-F1
#
_cell.length_a   1.000
_cell.length_b   1.000
_cell.length_c   1.000
_cell.angle_alpha   90.00
_cell.angle_beta   90.00
_cell.angle_gamma   90.00
#
_symmetry.space_group_name_H-M   'P 1'
#
loop_
_entity.id
_entity.type
_entity.pdbx_description
1 polymer ?
#
loop_
_entity_poly.entity_id
_entity_poly.type
_entity_poly.pdbx_seq_one_letter_code
_entity_poly.pdbx_strand_id
1 'polypeptide(L)'
;GGLPRRPVPNPRLAKLSHRGRQLAGGCRAVSPTDTPASLDKIPREASNVTTLREAVGVFDRLLATEKNKDAQRAAETATAFASRGVLERYGKARLLPRREYTDYEERMFRVNLDDMLHPDDKMKRDVQQRLVSAVGIAYVAALFVDFERWFQIGLLTLFLAFVDQVAASGGLGVLIGDTAANAFNANYKKRVSMHEAGHLLTAYLLGVLPQRYTLSSLETFRRYRALNVQAGTQMIDPEFEKSRVTGKVSSEAIERYAAISLGGIAAEYVAFDHTEGGDTDMLQLEAFLRVLGSKKKDIEMTKRWAALSVVCLLREHRALLTEVANTMERGGSVGECIEVIESWRP
;
A
#
# COMPACT_ATOMS: atom_id res chain seq x y z
N GLY A 1 -31.93 19.27 49.23
CA GLY A 1 -30.80 18.53 48.64
C GLY A 1 -31.30 17.18 48.16
N GLY A 2 -31.39 16.98 46.85
CA GLY A 2 -31.76 15.70 46.25
C GLY A 2 -30.71 15.33 45.21
N LEU A 3 -30.00 14.22 45.44
CA LEU A 3 -29.01 13.66 44.51
C LEU A 3 -29.69 13.12 43.24
N PRO A 4 -29.09 13.24 42.04
CA PRO A 4 -29.65 12.66 40.84
C PRO A 4 -29.46 11.14 40.83
N ARG A 5 -30.53 10.40 40.48
CA ARG A 5 -30.53 8.95 40.31
C ARG A 5 -29.63 8.56 39.13
N ARG A 6 -28.68 7.63 39.36
CA ARG A 6 -27.91 7.00 38.28
C ARG A 6 -28.83 6.23 37.33
N PRO A 7 -28.60 6.26 36.00
CA PRO A 7 -29.39 5.48 35.06
C PRO A 7 -29.11 3.98 35.27
N VAL A 8 -30.18 3.20 35.34
CA VAL A 8 -30.14 1.73 35.42
C VAL A 8 -29.65 1.18 34.07
N PRO A 9 -28.63 0.31 34.04
CA PRO A 9 -28.11 -0.22 32.79
C PRO A 9 -29.17 -1.10 32.10
N ASN A 10 -29.43 -0.81 30.83
CA ASN A 10 -30.38 -1.55 30.00
C ASN A 10 -29.83 -2.97 29.71
N PRO A 11 -30.48 -4.05 30.20
CA PRO A 11 -29.99 -5.42 30.05
C PRO A 11 -29.96 -5.94 28.61
N ARG A 12 -30.58 -5.23 27.64
CA ARG A 12 -30.46 -5.55 26.20
C ARG A 12 -29.13 -5.10 25.60
N LEU A 13 -28.51 -4.03 26.11
CA LEU A 13 -27.19 -3.56 25.64
C LEU A 13 -26.04 -4.43 26.16
N ALA A 14 -26.17 -5.00 27.36
CA ALA A 14 -25.20 -5.94 27.92
C ALA A 14 -25.15 -7.27 27.14
N LYS A 15 -26.29 -7.76 26.62
CA LYS A 15 -26.36 -8.98 25.79
C LYS A 15 -25.76 -8.80 24.38
N LEU A 16 -25.74 -7.58 23.84
CA LEU A 16 -25.08 -7.27 22.56
C LEU A 16 -23.55 -7.22 22.67
N SER A 17 -23.01 -6.79 23.83
CA SER A 17 -21.57 -6.77 24.12
C SER A 17 -20.95 -8.18 24.20
N HIS A 18 -21.72 -9.18 24.63
CA HIS A 18 -21.26 -10.56 24.73
C HIS A 18 -21.38 -11.34 23.40
N ARG A 19 -22.41 -11.08 22.58
CA ARG A 19 -22.55 -11.67 21.24
C ARG A 19 -21.61 -11.05 20.19
N GLY A 20 -21.25 -9.77 20.32
CA GLY A 20 -20.26 -9.13 19.46
C GLY A 20 -18.83 -9.67 19.60
N ARG A 21 -18.51 -10.35 20.70
CA ARG A 21 -17.22 -11.03 20.92
C ARG A 21 -17.17 -12.46 20.37
N GLN A 22 -18.31 -13.13 20.20
CA GLN A 22 -18.37 -14.48 19.63
C GLN A 22 -18.49 -14.50 18.09
N LEU A 23 -18.94 -13.41 17.45
CA LEU A 23 -19.07 -13.34 15.99
C LEU A 23 -17.81 -12.80 15.27
N ALA A 24 -16.76 -12.44 16.02
CA ALA A 24 -15.44 -12.17 15.45
C ALA A 24 -14.73 -13.43 14.91
N GLY A 25 -15.28 -14.64 15.14
CA GLY A 25 -14.76 -15.92 14.66
C GLY A 25 -15.44 -16.46 13.38
N GLY A 26 -16.05 -15.58 12.57
CA GLY A 26 -17.03 -15.99 11.55
C GLY A 26 -16.66 -15.73 10.08
N CYS A 27 -15.39 -15.61 9.70
CA CYS A 27 -15.00 -15.61 8.28
C CYS A 27 -14.52 -17.02 7.88
N ARG A 28 -15.45 -17.93 7.60
CA ARG A 28 -15.10 -19.23 6.97
C ARG A 28 -15.19 -19.08 5.45
N ALA A 29 -14.03 -19.03 4.81
CA ALA A 29 -13.90 -19.08 3.36
C ALA A 29 -14.26 -20.48 2.84
N VAL A 30 -15.01 -20.52 1.74
CA VAL A 30 -15.31 -21.73 0.96
C VAL A 30 -14.19 -21.93 -0.06
N SER A 31 -13.71 -23.16 -0.19
CA SER A 31 -12.55 -23.51 -1.03
C SER A 31 -12.90 -23.50 -2.52
N PRO A 32 -12.17 -22.76 -3.38
CA PRO A 32 -12.13 -23.03 -4.82
C PRO A 32 -11.00 -24.01 -5.14
N THR A 33 -11.22 -24.81 -6.17
CA THR A 33 -10.36 -25.88 -6.68
C THR A 33 -9.02 -25.36 -7.18
N ASP A 34 -7.94 -25.89 -6.62
CA ASP A 34 -6.57 -25.73 -7.11
C ASP A 34 -6.48 -26.20 -8.56
N THR A 35 -6.10 -25.29 -9.47
CA THR A 35 -5.53 -25.72 -10.75
C THR A 35 -4.01 -25.70 -10.55
N PRO A 36 -3.33 -26.86 -10.51
CA PRO A 36 -1.89 -26.86 -10.30
C PRO A 36 -1.21 -26.21 -11.52
N ALA A 37 -0.32 -25.25 -11.25
CA ALA A 37 0.65 -24.82 -12.25
C ALA A 37 1.40 -26.07 -12.74
N SER A 38 1.59 -26.21 -14.05
CA SER A 38 2.24 -27.39 -14.64
C SER A 38 3.61 -27.62 -13.98
N LEU A 39 3.75 -28.76 -13.31
CA LEU A 39 4.89 -29.17 -12.49
C LEU A 39 6.22 -29.41 -13.26
N ASP A 40 6.28 -29.15 -14.56
CA ASP A 40 7.36 -29.68 -15.40
C ASP A 40 8.64 -28.83 -15.48
N LYS A 41 8.71 -27.64 -14.87
CA LYS A 41 9.95 -26.84 -14.82
C LYS A 41 10.12 -26.10 -13.50
N ILE A 42 10.59 -26.81 -12.47
CA ILE A 42 11.09 -26.15 -11.25
C ILE A 42 12.32 -25.30 -11.65
N PRO A 43 12.36 -23.99 -11.33
CA PRO A 43 13.53 -23.16 -11.57
C PRO A 43 14.79 -23.79 -10.95
N ARG A 44 15.95 -23.69 -11.61
CA ARG A 44 17.21 -24.29 -11.10
C ARG A 44 17.59 -23.71 -9.75
N GLU A 45 17.22 -22.46 -9.51
CA GLU A 45 17.43 -21.69 -8.30
C GLU A 45 16.59 -22.24 -7.13
N ALA A 46 15.47 -22.92 -7.43
CA ALA A 46 14.56 -23.46 -6.45
C ALA A 46 14.82 -24.93 -6.11
N SER A 47 15.62 -25.68 -6.90
CA SER A 47 15.69 -27.15 -6.79
C SER A 47 16.30 -27.65 -5.48
N ASN A 48 17.33 -26.98 -4.95
CA ASN A 48 18.08 -27.43 -3.77
C ASN A 48 17.77 -26.65 -2.48
N VAL A 49 16.85 -25.70 -2.53
CA VAL A 49 16.51 -24.84 -1.38
C VAL A 49 15.46 -25.52 -0.52
N THR A 50 15.74 -25.61 0.78
CA THR A 50 14.82 -26.23 1.75
C THR A 50 14.50 -25.33 2.94
N THR A 51 15.31 -24.31 3.17
CA THR A 51 15.13 -23.39 4.31
C THR A 51 14.66 -22.02 3.84
N LEU A 52 13.92 -21.32 4.72
CA LEU A 52 13.50 -19.94 4.48
C LEU A 52 14.69 -19.02 4.21
N ARG A 53 15.78 -19.18 4.96
CA ARG A 53 16.99 -18.35 4.82
C ARG A 53 17.64 -18.48 3.44
N GLU A 54 17.69 -19.70 2.90
CA GLU A 54 18.18 -19.94 1.55
C GLU A 54 17.25 -19.33 0.49
N ALA A 55 15.94 -19.43 0.69
CA ALA A 55 14.93 -18.84 -0.20
C ALA A 55 15.06 -17.31 -0.24
N VAL A 56 15.20 -16.65 0.92
CA VAL A 56 15.46 -15.21 1.04
C VAL A 56 16.72 -14.82 0.29
N GLY A 57 17.81 -15.58 0.46
CA GLY A 57 19.05 -15.34 -0.27
C GLY A 57 18.91 -15.48 -1.80
N VAL A 58 18.01 -16.34 -2.30
CA VAL A 58 17.66 -16.41 -3.73
C VAL A 58 16.90 -15.16 -4.16
N PHE A 59 15.92 -14.71 -3.39
CA PHE A 59 15.16 -13.49 -3.68
C PHE A 59 16.05 -12.25 -3.70
N ASP A 60 16.93 -12.06 -2.72
CA ASP A 60 17.84 -10.91 -2.69
C ASP A 60 18.71 -10.86 -3.95
N ARG A 61 19.21 -12.02 -4.43
CA ARG A 61 20.00 -12.07 -5.68
C ARG A 61 19.18 -11.76 -6.93
N LEU A 62 17.97 -12.31 -7.04
CA LEU A 62 17.11 -12.13 -8.22
C LEU A 62 16.50 -10.72 -8.27
N LEU A 63 16.14 -10.16 -7.12
CA LEU A 63 15.51 -8.84 -7.00
C LEU A 63 16.55 -7.69 -6.98
N ALA A 64 17.83 -7.98 -6.73
CA ALA A 64 18.90 -7.01 -6.85
C ALA A 64 19.09 -6.51 -8.29
N THR A 65 18.70 -7.29 -9.30
CA THR A 65 18.83 -6.85 -10.70
C THR A 65 17.61 -6.02 -11.11
N GLU A 66 17.86 -5.01 -11.95
CA GLU A 66 16.77 -4.19 -12.55
C GLU A 66 16.13 -4.87 -13.77
N LYS A 67 16.53 -6.11 -14.09
CA LYS A 67 16.06 -6.81 -15.29
C LYS A 67 14.70 -7.45 -15.05
N ASN A 68 13.74 -7.15 -15.92
CA ASN A 68 12.39 -7.70 -15.81
C ASN A 68 12.35 -9.25 -15.88
N LYS A 69 13.29 -9.87 -16.61
CA LYS A 69 13.41 -11.35 -16.69
C LYS A 69 13.75 -12.01 -15.35
N ASP A 70 14.58 -11.36 -14.54
CA ASP A 70 15.00 -11.92 -13.24
C ASP A 70 13.87 -11.76 -12.21
N ALA A 71 13.10 -10.67 -12.34
CA ALA A 71 11.88 -10.45 -11.58
C ALA A 71 10.82 -11.53 -11.87
N GLN A 72 10.59 -11.86 -13.14
CA GLN A 72 9.70 -12.95 -13.52
C GLN A 72 10.16 -14.29 -12.96
N ARG A 73 11.47 -14.58 -13.03
CA ARG A 73 12.06 -15.78 -12.41
C ARG A 73 11.87 -15.81 -10.90
N ALA A 74 11.95 -14.66 -10.21
CA ALA A 74 11.70 -14.59 -8.79
C ALA A 74 10.25 -14.98 -8.44
N ALA A 75 9.27 -14.50 -9.21
CA ALA A 75 7.85 -14.88 -9.01
C ALA A 75 7.60 -16.38 -9.28
N GLU A 76 8.21 -16.95 -10.32
CA GLU A 76 8.17 -18.39 -10.59
C GLU A 76 8.81 -19.20 -9.43
N THR A 77 9.93 -18.72 -8.91
CA THR A 77 10.64 -19.31 -7.77
C THR A 77 9.81 -19.24 -6.50
N ALA A 78 9.10 -18.13 -6.23
CA ALA A 78 8.21 -17.99 -5.09
C ALA A 78 7.05 -19.00 -5.13
N THR A 79 6.46 -19.20 -6.31
CA THR A 79 5.42 -20.21 -6.52
C THR A 79 5.97 -21.62 -6.24
N ALA A 80 7.20 -21.91 -6.68
CA ALA A 80 7.86 -23.19 -6.43
C ALA A 80 8.23 -23.40 -4.95
N PHE A 81 8.60 -22.35 -4.22
CA PHE A 81 8.85 -22.44 -2.77
C PHE A 81 7.56 -22.63 -1.98
N ALA A 82 6.47 -21.97 -2.38
CA ALA A 82 5.16 -22.16 -1.77
C ALA A 82 4.61 -23.59 -1.97
N SER A 83 4.78 -24.17 -3.18
CA SER A 83 4.34 -25.55 -3.44
C SER A 83 5.13 -26.60 -2.64
N ARG A 84 6.37 -26.27 -2.26
CA ARG A 84 7.24 -27.10 -1.41
C ARG A 84 7.09 -26.85 0.09
N GLY A 85 6.24 -25.91 0.49
CA GLY A 85 6.05 -25.54 1.89
C GLY A 85 7.20 -24.75 2.52
N VAL A 86 8.11 -24.19 1.71
CA VAL A 86 9.17 -23.29 2.20
C VAL A 86 8.60 -21.90 2.51
N LEU A 87 7.60 -21.47 1.74
CA LEU A 87 6.79 -20.28 2.03
C LEU A 87 5.40 -20.75 2.47
N GLU A 88 5.10 -20.59 3.75
CA GLU A 88 3.86 -21.04 4.35
C GLU A 88 2.72 -20.05 4.11
N ARG A 89 3.01 -18.76 3.93
CA ARG A 89 1.99 -17.69 3.84
C ARG A 89 1.76 -17.15 2.44
N TYR A 90 2.72 -17.32 1.54
CA TYR A 90 2.61 -16.86 0.16
C TYR A 90 1.34 -17.41 -0.53
N GLY A 91 0.46 -16.52 -0.98
CA GLY A 91 -0.78 -16.89 -1.67
C GLY A 91 -1.81 -17.65 -0.83
N LYS A 92 -1.70 -17.66 0.50
CA LYS A 92 -2.63 -18.38 1.38
C LYS A 92 -3.81 -17.56 1.88
N ALA A 93 -3.78 -16.23 1.72
CA ALA A 93 -4.90 -15.41 2.14
C ALA A 93 -6.12 -15.59 1.26
N ARG A 94 -7.29 -15.34 1.84
CA ARG A 94 -8.58 -15.36 1.16
C ARG A 94 -9.26 -14.01 1.36
N LEU A 95 -9.70 -13.43 0.25
CA LEU A 95 -10.52 -12.22 0.26
C LEU A 95 -11.98 -12.57 0.54
N LEU A 96 -12.79 -11.55 0.81
CA LEU A 96 -14.22 -11.76 1.00
C LEU A 96 -14.88 -12.19 -0.32
N PRO A 97 -15.97 -12.99 -0.28
CA PRO A 97 -16.70 -13.38 -1.48
C PRO A 97 -17.13 -12.16 -2.31
N ARG A 98 -16.96 -12.24 -3.63
CA ARG A 98 -17.36 -11.14 -4.53
C ARG A 98 -18.89 -11.00 -4.54
N ARG A 99 -19.39 -9.93 -3.94
CA ARG A 99 -20.80 -9.51 -3.99
C ARG A 99 -20.93 -8.01 -3.74
N GLU A 100 -22.13 -7.49 -3.89
CA GLU A 100 -22.48 -6.15 -3.41
C GLU A 100 -22.63 -6.21 -1.89
N TYR A 101 -21.90 -5.34 -1.19
CA TYR A 101 -21.98 -5.21 0.26
C TYR A 101 -22.83 -3.98 0.56
N THR A 102 -23.76 -4.13 1.50
CA THR A 102 -24.64 -3.03 1.91
C THR A 102 -23.99 -2.14 2.97
N ASP A 103 -24.42 -0.88 3.08
CA ASP A 103 -23.96 0.04 4.13
C ASP A 103 -24.16 -0.53 5.55
N TYR A 104 -25.13 -1.42 5.74
CA TYR A 104 -25.33 -2.13 6.99
C TYR A 104 -24.19 -3.09 7.30
N GLU A 105 -23.71 -3.84 6.30
CA GLU A 105 -22.58 -4.74 6.44
C GLU A 105 -21.28 -3.95 6.66
N GLU A 106 -21.09 -2.81 5.96
CA GLU A 106 -19.95 -1.91 6.20
C GLU A 106 -19.89 -1.46 7.68
N ARG A 107 -21.04 -1.05 8.24
CA ARG A 107 -21.17 -0.72 9.67
C ARG A 107 -20.91 -1.92 10.58
N MET A 108 -21.33 -3.12 10.18
CA MET A 108 -21.06 -4.35 10.93
C MET A 108 -19.57 -4.68 10.97
N PHE A 109 -18.86 -4.48 9.87
CA PHE A 109 -17.40 -4.60 9.79
C PHE A 109 -16.68 -3.44 10.48
N ARG A 110 -17.39 -2.41 10.96
CA ARG A 110 -16.82 -1.20 11.56
C ARG A 110 -15.79 -0.54 10.63
N VAL A 111 -16.17 -0.39 9.37
CA VAL A 111 -15.38 0.30 8.35
C VAL A 111 -16.22 1.44 7.80
N ASN A 112 -15.68 2.65 7.82
CA ASN A 112 -16.25 3.77 7.08
C ASN A 112 -15.56 3.84 5.72
N LEU A 113 -16.19 3.23 4.70
CA LEU A 113 -15.62 3.20 3.36
C LEU A 113 -15.60 4.57 2.69
N ASP A 114 -16.53 5.45 3.03
CA ASP A 114 -16.56 6.78 2.43
C ASP A 114 -15.38 7.61 2.92
N ASP A 115 -15.04 7.54 4.22
CA ASP A 115 -13.82 8.19 4.76
C ASP A 115 -12.55 7.54 4.19
N MET A 116 -12.52 6.22 4.04
CA MET A 116 -11.34 5.48 3.57
C MET A 116 -11.05 5.73 2.08
N LEU A 117 -12.10 5.84 1.25
CA LEU A 117 -11.97 6.03 -0.20
C LEU A 117 -11.89 7.52 -0.60
N HIS A 118 -11.86 8.45 0.36
CA HIS A 118 -11.65 9.87 0.14
C HIS A 118 -10.60 10.41 1.12
N PRO A 119 -9.29 10.19 0.84
CA PRO A 119 -8.20 10.69 1.67
C PRO A 119 -8.23 12.21 1.82
N ASP A 120 -7.87 12.72 3.01
CA ASP A 120 -7.97 14.15 3.35
C ASP A 120 -6.73 14.95 2.89
N ASP A 121 -5.61 14.27 2.57
CA ASP A 121 -4.37 14.85 2.04
C ASP A 121 -3.75 15.97 2.93
N LYS A 122 -4.28 16.17 4.15
CA LYS A 122 -3.96 17.29 5.06
C LYS A 122 -2.48 17.39 5.35
N MET A 123 -1.84 16.27 5.67
CA MET A 123 -0.47 16.27 6.13
C MET A 123 0.52 16.63 5.02
N LYS A 124 0.22 16.22 3.78
CA LYS A 124 0.97 16.64 2.59
C LYS A 124 0.82 18.14 2.37
N ARG A 125 -0.40 18.67 2.46
CA ARG A 125 -0.69 20.11 2.33
C ARG A 125 0.01 20.93 3.41
N ASP A 126 0.00 20.47 4.65
CA ASP A 126 0.67 21.13 5.77
C ASP A 126 2.18 21.21 5.56
N VAL A 127 2.82 20.13 5.08
CA VAL A 127 4.24 20.14 4.75
C VAL A 127 4.55 21.08 3.60
N GLN A 128 3.76 21.04 2.52
CA GLN A 128 3.91 21.94 1.37
C GLN A 128 3.76 23.42 1.80
N GLN A 129 2.77 23.74 2.62
CA GLN A 129 2.54 25.09 3.11
C GLN A 129 3.70 25.59 4.00
N ARG A 130 4.21 24.75 4.90
CA ARG A 130 5.39 25.09 5.73
C ARG A 130 6.62 25.33 4.88
N LEU A 131 6.84 24.51 3.85
CA LEU A 131 7.96 24.66 2.93
C LEU A 131 7.85 25.97 2.13
N VAL A 132 6.70 26.25 1.53
CA VAL A 132 6.45 27.52 0.81
C VAL A 132 6.61 28.72 1.73
N SER A 133 6.13 28.62 2.97
CA SER A 133 6.28 29.69 3.97
C SER A 133 7.75 29.93 4.34
N ALA A 134 8.52 28.85 4.57
CA ALA A 134 9.94 28.95 4.89
C ALA A 134 10.76 29.56 3.74
N VAL A 135 10.52 29.10 2.51
CA VAL A 135 11.17 29.66 1.31
C VAL A 135 10.74 31.11 1.09
N GLY A 136 9.48 31.44 1.33
CA GLY A 136 8.96 32.81 1.26
C GLY A 136 9.62 33.74 2.29
N ILE A 137 9.82 33.30 3.53
CA ILE A 137 10.57 34.06 4.56
C ILE A 137 12.02 34.28 4.12
N ALA A 138 12.68 33.24 3.60
CA ALA A 138 14.05 33.36 3.07
C ALA A 138 14.12 34.34 1.89
N TYR A 139 13.14 34.30 1.00
CA TYR A 139 13.01 35.25 -0.11
C TYR A 139 12.85 36.70 0.40
N VAL A 140 11.96 36.93 1.36
CA VAL A 140 11.76 38.27 1.97
C VAL A 140 13.05 38.74 2.65
N ALA A 141 13.74 37.87 3.40
CA ALA A 141 15.03 38.21 4.02
C ALA A 141 16.09 38.59 2.97
N ALA A 142 16.12 37.90 1.82
CA ALA A 142 17.04 38.22 0.73
C ALA A 142 16.77 39.59 0.07
N LEU A 143 15.55 40.16 0.21
CA LEU A 143 15.27 41.52 -0.25
C LEU A 143 15.93 42.61 0.60
N PHE A 144 16.33 42.28 1.84
CA PHE A 144 17.04 43.20 2.74
C PHE A 144 18.58 43.12 2.58
N VAL A 145 19.07 42.30 1.65
CA VAL A 145 20.49 42.21 1.29
C VAL A 145 20.72 43.00 0.01
N ASP A 146 21.79 43.80 -0.02
CA ASP A 146 22.17 44.60 -1.19
C ASP A 146 22.67 43.71 -2.33
N PHE A 147 21.72 43.20 -3.12
CA PHE A 147 21.97 42.50 -4.37
C PHE A 147 21.71 43.40 -5.59
N GLU A 148 22.40 43.10 -6.68
CA GLU A 148 22.11 43.70 -7.99
C GLU A 148 20.65 43.44 -8.42
N ARG A 149 20.04 44.42 -9.08
CA ARG A 149 18.61 44.38 -9.46
C ARG A 149 18.25 43.16 -10.33
N TRP A 150 19.15 42.75 -11.21
CA TRP A 150 18.97 41.55 -12.05
C TRP A 150 18.96 40.26 -11.23
N PHE A 151 19.75 40.21 -10.15
CA PHE A 151 19.75 39.07 -9.23
C PHE A 151 18.43 38.98 -8.46
N GLN A 152 17.89 40.11 -8.00
CA GLN A 152 16.58 40.16 -7.33
C GLN A 152 15.43 39.74 -8.25
N ILE A 153 15.44 40.18 -9.52
CA ILE A 153 14.47 39.74 -10.53
C ILE A 153 14.58 38.23 -10.75
N GLY A 154 15.80 37.70 -10.90
CA GLY A 154 16.03 36.26 -11.03
C GLY A 154 15.52 35.47 -9.83
N LEU A 155 15.74 35.97 -8.61
CA LEU A 155 15.27 35.33 -7.38
C LEU A 155 13.74 35.33 -7.28
N LEU A 156 13.07 36.42 -7.66
CA LEU A 156 11.61 36.48 -7.72
C LEU A 156 11.05 35.48 -8.74
N THR A 157 11.62 35.43 -9.95
CA THR A 157 11.21 34.46 -10.97
C THR A 157 11.37 33.02 -10.48
N LEU A 158 12.48 32.71 -9.81
CA LEU A 158 12.71 31.39 -9.23
C LEU A 158 11.71 31.07 -8.11
N PHE A 159 11.39 32.04 -7.26
CA PHE A 159 10.39 31.88 -6.20
C PHE A 159 9.00 31.62 -6.78
N LEU A 160 8.57 32.39 -7.79
CA LEU A 160 7.28 32.19 -8.46
C LEU A 160 7.21 30.84 -9.16
N ALA A 161 8.29 30.44 -9.86
CA ALA A 161 8.38 29.12 -10.47
C ALA A 161 8.32 28.00 -9.41
N PHE A 162 8.93 28.19 -8.24
CA PHE A 162 8.84 27.24 -7.13
C PHE A 162 7.42 27.12 -6.58
N VAL A 163 6.75 28.25 -6.32
CA VAL A 163 5.34 28.26 -5.86
C VAL A 163 4.44 27.58 -6.87
N ASP A 164 4.61 27.86 -8.17
CA ASP A 164 3.88 27.21 -9.25
C ASP A 164 4.10 25.69 -9.27
N GLN A 165 5.35 25.23 -9.17
CA GLN A 165 5.66 23.80 -9.11
C GLN A 165 5.04 23.09 -7.90
N VAL A 166 5.03 23.72 -6.72
CA VAL A 166 4.40 23.14 -5.52
C VAL A 166 2.88 23.14 -5.64
N ALA A 167 2.28 24.25 -6.10
CA ALA A 167 0.84 24.39 -6.23
C ALA A 167 0.25 23.44 -7.28
N ALA A 168 0.94 23.27 -8.42
CA ALA A 168 0.54 22.36 -9.49
C ALA A 168 0.89 20.89 -9.21
N SER A 169 1.46 20.58 -8.04
CA SER A 169 2.03 19.24 -7.74
C SER A 169 2.96 18.73 -8.85
N GLY A 170 3.77 19.64 -9.42
CA GLY A 170 4.77 19.31 -10.42
C GLY A 170 5.85 18.38 -9.87
N GLY A 171 6.56 17.66 -10.74
CA GLY A 171 7.41 16.54 -10.34
C GLY A 171 8.56 16.90 -9.42
N LEU A 172 9.09 18.12 -9.56
CA LEU A 172 10.10 18.65 -8.66
C LEU A 172 9.48 19.07 -7.31
N GLY A 173 8.26 19.62 -7.31
CA GLY A 173 7.51 19.96 -6.11
C GLY A 173 7.13 18.74 -5.28
N VAL A 174 6.68 17.66 -5.93
CA VAL A 174 6.41 16.36 -5.29
C VAL A 174 7.69 15.79 -4.68
N LEU A 175 8.79 15.80 -5.43
CA LEU A 175 10.09 15.33 -4.96
C LEU A 175 10.57 16.10 -3.72
N ILE A 176 10.62 17.43 -3.77
CA ILE A 176 11.12 18.26 -2.66
C ILE A 176 10.19 18.15 -1.46
N GLY A 177 8.88 18.26 -1.67
CA GLY A 177 7.88 18.21 -0.61
C GLY A 177 7.91 16.89 0.15
N ASP A 178 7.91 15.78 -0.58
CA ASP A 178 7.96 14.43 0.01
C ASP A 178 9.32 14.16 0.68
N THR A 179 10.44 14.61 0.08
CA THR A 179 11.77 14.51 0.72
C THR A 179 11.80 15.25 2.06
N ALA A 180 11.30 16.49 2.09
CA ALA A 180 11.24 17.29 3.30
C ALA A 180 10.29 16.66 4.33
N ALA A 181 9.13 16.17 3.91
CA ALA A 181 8.19 15.47 4.77
C ALA A 181 8.82 14.23 5.42
N ASN A 182 9.48 13.39 4.62
CA ASN A 182 10.14 12.18 5.10
C ASN A 182 11.32 12.49 6.05
N ALA A 183 12.09 13.55 5.76
CA ALA A 183 13.25 13.94 6.56
C ALA A 183 12.89 14.61 7.89
N PHE A 184 11.84 15.44 7.92
CA PHE A 184 11.54 16.30 9.07
C PHE A 184 10.25 15.93 9.83
N ASN A 185 9.44 15.00 9.31
CA ASN A 185 8.19 14.58 9.94
C ASN A 185 8.16 13.05 10.16
N ALA A 186 8.50 12.63 11.38
CA ALA A 186 8.51 11.22 11.77
C ALA A 186 7.13 10.55 11.60
N ASN A 187 6.03 11.30 11.83
CA ASN A 187 4.69 10.76 11.59
C ASN A 187 4.44 10.50 10.11
N TYR A 188 5.01 11.31 9.21
CA TYR A 188 4.87 11.15 7.76
C TYR A 188 5.60 9.92 7.29
N LYS A 189 6.85 9.79 7.69
CA LYS A 189 7.67 8.61 7.41
C LYS A 189 6.98 7.33 7.91
N LYS A 190 6.42 7.35 9.12
CA LYS A 190 5.69 6.21 9.68
C LYS A 190 4.42 5.87 8.89
N ARG A 191 3.63 6.88 8.47
CA ARG A 191 2.45 6.68 7.64
C ARG A 191 2.80 6.08 6.28
N VAL A 192 3.80 6.63 5.59
CA VAL A 192 4.28 6.11 4.29
C VAL A 192 4.79 4.68 4.44
N SER A 193 5.56 4.38 5.49
CA SER A 193 6.04 3.01 5.75
C SER A 193 4.90 2.03 5.98
N MET A 194 3.85 2.45 6.70
CA MET A 194 2.64 1.66 6.91
C MET A 194 1.87 1.45 5.59
N HIS A 195 1.78 2.48 4.76
CA HIS A 195 1.13 2.45 3.44
C HIS A 195 1.82 1.43 2.52
N GLU A 196 3.15 1.53 2.36
CA GLU A 196 3.90 0.59 1.52
C GLU A 196 3.91 -0.83 2.08
N ALA A 197 3.96 -0.98 3.41
CA ALA A 197 3.81 -2.29 4.05
C ALA A 197 2.44 -2.92 3.77
N GLY A 198 1.39 -2.10 3.66
CA GLY A 198 0.05 -2.52 3.27
C GLY A 198 0.00 -3.15 1.88
N HIS A 199 0.59 -2.47 0.89
CA HIS A 199 0.75 -3.00 -0.46
C HIS A 199 1.56 -4.30 -0.48
N LEU A 200 2.74 -4.30 0.17
CA LEU A 200 3.64 -5.44 0.19
C LEU A 200 2.99 -6.67 0.83
N LEU A 201 2.41 -6.51 2.03
CA LEU A 201 1.81 -7.61 2.77
C LEU A 201 0.59 -8.17 2.04
N THR A 202 -0.28 -7.30 1.52
CA THR A 202 -1.47 -7.71 0.78
C THR A 202 -1.08 -8.49 -0.48
N ALA A 203 -0.12 -8.00 -1.26
CA ALA A 203 0.36 -8.67 -2.46
C ALA A 203 0.95 -10.05 -2.15
N TYR A 204 1.84 -10.13 -1.16
CA TYR A 204 2.50 -11.37 -0.78
C TYR A 204 1.50 -12.43 -0.32
N LEU A 205 0.55 -12.05 0.54
CA LEU A 205 -0.50 -12.93 1.03
C LEU A 205 -1.45 -13.41 -0.08
N LEU A 206 -1.63 -12.62 -1.14
CA LEU A 206 -2.40 -12.97 -2.33
C LEU A 206 -1.58 -13.68 -3.43
N GLY A 207 -0.30 -13.97 -3.17
CA GLY A 207 0.54 -14.77 -4.06
C GLY A 207 1.14 -13.96 -5.21
N VAL A 208 1.28 -12.65 -5.03
CA VAL A 208 2.01 -11.75 -5.94
C VAL A 208 3.29 -11.33 -5.25
N LEU A 209 4.44 -11.64 -5.87
CA LEU A 209 5.73 -11.35 -5.27
C LEU A 209 6.02 -9.83 -5.37
N PRO A 210 6.26 -9.15 -4.24
CA PRO A 210 6.77 -7.79 -4.25
C PRO A 210 8.16 -7.78 -4.90
N GLN A 211 8.37 -6.88 -5.85
CA GLN A 211 9.66 -6.74 -6.51
C GLN A 211 10.56 -5.80 -5.72
N ARG A 212 10.03 -4.60 -5.42
CA ARG A 212 10.74 -3.48 -4.81
C ARG A 212 9.72 -2.58 -4.10
N TYR A 213 10.20 -1.82 -3.13
CA TYR A 213 9.45 -0.71 -2.55
C TYR A 213 10.37 0.50 -2.42
N THR A 214 9.78 1.70 -2.36
CA THR A 214 10.47 2.95 -2.02
C THR A 214 9.63 3.73 -1.02
N LEU A 215 10.27 4.34 -0.01
CA LEU A 215 9.58 5.09 1.04
C LEU A 215 9.60 6.61 0.81
N SER A 216 10.22 7.05 -0.28
CA SER A 216 10.22 8.46 -0.69
C SER A 216 10.43 8.60 -2.19
N SER A 217 9.90 9.67 -2.73
CA SER A 217 10.11 10.19 -4.08
C SER A 217 11.59 10.41 -4.37
N LEU A 218 12.40 10.76 -3.36
CA LEU A 218 13.86 10.88 -3.53
C LEU A 218 14.53 9.53 -3.75
N GLU A 219 14.13 8.52 -2.99
CA GLU A 219 14.57 7.16 -3.21
C GLU A 219 14.13 6.67 -4.59
N THR A 220 12.86 6.91 -4.96
CA THR A 220 12.31 6.62 -6.29
C THR A 220 13.11 7.30 -7.41
N PHE A 221 13.44 8.59 -7.28
CA PHE A 221 14.24 9.33 -8.25
C PHE A 221 15.68 8.80 -8.32
N ARG A 222 16.32 8.55 -7.18
CA ARG A 222 17.71 8.03 -7.15
C ARG A 222 17.80 6.64 -7.79
N ARG A 223 16.81 5.79 -7.55
CA ARG A 223 16.79 4.41 -8.05
C ARG A 223 16.33 4.33 -9.51
N TYR A 224 15.32 5.09 -9.92
CA TYR A 224 14.68 4.93 -11.25
C TYR A 224 14.80 6.14 -12.18
N ARG A 225 15.39 7.24 -11.71
CA ARG A 225 15.42 8.56 -12.41
C ARG A 225 14.04 9.05 -12.86
N ALA A 226 13.00 8.63 -12.15
CA ALA A 226 11.63 9.03 -12.41
C ALA A 226 11.26 10.27 -11.58
N LEU A 227 10.83 11.33 -12.26
CA LEU A 227 10.19 12.50 -11.65
C LEU A 227 8.66 12.31 -11.72
N ASN A 228 7.90 12.94 -10.83
CA ASN A 228 6.44 12.76 -10.67
C ASN A 228 5.99 11.38 -10.13
N VAL A 229 6.87 10.63 -9.47
CA VAL A 229 6.50 9.35 -8.84
C VAL A 229 6.76 9.45 -7.34
N GLN A 230 5.75 9.10 -6.54
CA GLN A 230 5.84 9.09 -5.08
C GLN A 230 6.58 7.83 -4.57
N ALA A 231 6.60 7.63 -3.26
CA ALA A 231 6.82 6.31 -2.66
C ALA A 231 5.89 5.27 -3.32
N GLY A 232 6.32 4.01 -3.38
CA GLY A 232 5.50 2.98 -4.01
C GLY A 232 6.11 1.59 -4.00
N THR A 233 5.24 0.60 -4.11
CA THR A 233 5.59 -0.83 -4.16
C THR A 233 5.38 -1.38 -5.57
N GLN A 234 6.48 -1.81 -6.20
CA GLN A 234 6.46 -2.50 -7.49
C GLN A 234 6.27 -4.00 -7.27
N MET A 235 5.42 -4.62 -8.08
CA MET A 235 5.04 -6.01 -7.94
C MET A 235 5.17 -6.75 -9.26
N ILE A 236 5.49 -8.03 -9.17
CA ILE A 236 5.54 -8.91 -10.33
C ILE A 236 4.24 -9.71 -10.34
N ASP A 237 3.35 -9.39 -11.28
CA ASP A 237 2.18 -10.22 -11.56
C ASP A 237 2.34 -10.94 -12.90
N PRO A 238 2.70 -12.24 -12.88
CA PRO A 238 2.85 -13.04 -14.09
C PRO A 238 1.53 -13.24 -14.87
N GLU A 239 0.39 -13.13 -14.20
CA GLU A 239 -0.93 -13.26 -14.82
C GLU A 239 -1.23 -12.04 -15.70
N PHE A 240 -0.91 -10.83 -15.23
CA PHE A 240 -1.06 -9.61 -16.02
C PHE A 240 -0.13 -9.56 -17.24
N GLU A 241 1.11 -10.01 -17.13
CA GLU A 241 2.00 -10.09 -18.28
C GLU A 241 1.48 -11.08 -19.34
N LYS A 242 0.94 -12.22 -18.90
CA LYS A 242 0.27 -13.19 -19.80
C LYS A 242 -0.98 -12.59 -20.42
N SER A 243 -1.81 -11.89 -19.64
CA SER A 243 -3.01 -11.22 -20.13
C SER A 243 -2.73 -10.13 -21.16
N ARG A 244 -1.57 -9.47 -21.09
CA ARG A 244 -1.12 -8.53 -22.14
C ARG A 244 -0.89 -9.22 -23.48
N VAL A 245 -0.48 -10.48 -23.46
CA VAL A 245 -0.23 -11.30 -24.66
C VAL A 245 -1.53 -11.92 -25.17
N THR A 246 -2.42 -12.38 -24.29
CA THR A 246 -3.66 -13.08 -24.65
C THR A 246 -4.87 -12.16 -24.86
N GLY A 247 -4.77 -10.89 -24.44
CA GLY A 247 -5.84 -9.90 -24.52
C GLY A 247 -7.00 -10.13 -23.54
N LYS A 248 -6.87 -11.07 -22.59
CA LYS A 248 -7.92 -11.40 -21.61
C LYS A 248 -7.34 -11.42 -20.21
N VAL A 249 -7.94 -10.62 -19.32
CA VAL A 249 -7.66 -10.61 -17.88
C VAL A 249 -8.77 -11.39 -17.17
N SER A 250 -8.41 -12.28 -16.25
CA SER A 250 -9.37 -13.04 -15.46
C SER A 250 -10.06 -12.13 -14.42
N SER A 251 -11.28 -12.50 -13.97
CA SER A 251 -11.95 -11.78 -12.86
C SER A 251 -11.10 -11.82 -11.60
N GLU A 252 -10.44 -12.95 -11.34
CA GLU A 252 -9.58 -13.14 -10.17
C GLU A 252 -8.36 -12.22 -10.21
N ALA A 253 -7.72 -12.03 -11.37
CA ALA A 253 -6.61 -11.09 -11.52
C ALA A 253 -7.05 -9.62 -11.28
N ILE A 254 -8.24 -9.25 -11.76
CA ILE A 254 -8.82 -7.91 -11.52
C ILE A 254 -9.08 -7.72 -10.02
N GLU A 255 -9.68 -8.72 -9.38
CA GLU A 255 -9.98 -8.73 -7.95
C GLU A 255 -8.70 -8.63 -7.11
N ARG A 256 -7.68 -9.41 -7.46
CA ARG A 256 -6.37 -9.40 -6.82
C ARG A 256 -5.69 -8.03 -6.97
N TYR A 257 -5.70 -7.48 -8.19
CA TYR A 257 -5.17 -6.13 -8.46
C TYR A 257 -5.89 -5.07 -7.62
N ALA A 258 -7.22 -5.09 -7.61
CA ALA A 258 -8.00 -4.12 -6.83
C ALA A 258 -7.71 -4.20 -5.32
N ALA A 259 -7.58 -5.42 -4.77
CA ALA A 259 -7.21 -5.62 -3.37
C ALA A 259 -5.79 -5.09 -3.09
N ILE A 260 -4.84 -5.39 -3.97
CA ILE A 260 -3.46 -4.93 -3.85
C ILE A 260 -3.37 -3.39 -3.93
N SER A 261 -4.07 -2.76 -4.88
CA SER A 261 -4.11 -1.31 -5.07
C SER A 261 -4.69 -0.59 -3.86
N LEU A 262 -5.59 -1.21 -3.10
CA LEU A 262 -6.14 -0.63 -1.86
C LEU A 262 -5.39 -1.08 -0.61
N GLY A 263 -4.30 -1.84 -0.76
CA GLY A 263 -3.41 -2.31 0.31
C GLY A 263 -2.91 -1.19 1.22
N GLY A 264 -2.35 -0.14 0.63
CA GLY A 264 -1.80 0.98 1.39
C GLY A 264 -2.86 1.81 2.12
N ILE A 265 -3.95 2.16 1.43
CA ILE A 265 -5.10 2.86 2.02
C ILE A 265 -5.68 2.06 3.20
N ALA A 266 -5.86 0.74 3.02
CA ALA A 266 -6.38 -0.12 4.08
C ALA A 266 -5.41 -0.22 5.26
N ALA A 267 -4.10 -0.26 5.02
CA ALA A 267 -3.10 -0.28 6.08
C ALA A 267 -3.11 1.02 6.90
N GLU A 268 -3.18 2.17 6.25
CA GLU A 268 -3.36 3.45 6.94
C GLU A 268 -4.63 3.46 7.79
N TYR A 269 -5.76 3.03 7.21
CA TYR A 269 -7.02 2.97 7.92
C TYR A 269 -6.96 2.05 9.15
N VAL A 270 -6.34 0.88 9.05
CA VAL A 270 -6.17 -0.07 10.16
C VAL A 270 -5.21 0.43 11.25
N ALA A 271 -4.23 1.25 10.87
CA ALA A 271 -3.24 1.78 11.80
C ALA A 271 -3.71 3.06 12.50
N PHE A 272 -4.42 3.94 11.80
CA PHE A 272 -4.69 5.32 12.23
C PHE A 272 -6.17 5.71 12.26
N ASP A 273 -7.08 4.80 11.90
CA ASP A 273 -8.53 5.03 11.79
C ASP A 273 -8.93 6.14 10.80
N HIS A 274 -7.98 6.60 9.98
CA HIS A 274 -8.15 7.62 8.94
C HIS A 274 -7.05 7.47 7.87
N THR A 275 -7.34 7.94 6.66
CA THR A 275 -6.48 7.81 5.47
C THR A 275 -6.04 9.19 4.98
N GLU A 276 -4.74 9.39 4.87
CA GLU A 276 -4.15 10.65 4.40
C GLU A 276 -3.49 10.53 3.02
N GLY A 277 -3.15 9.32 2.58
CA GLY A 277 -2.61 9.04 1.24
C GLY A 277 -3.45 8.06 0.41
N GLY A 278 -3.02 7.82 -0.83
CA GLY A 278 -3.61 6.79 -1.72
C GLY A 278 -4.40 7.29 -2.93
N ASP A 279 -4.47 8.61 -3.14
CA ASP A 279 -5.15 9.19 -4.31
C ASP A 279 -4.59 8.65 -5.63
N THR A 280 -3.28 8.45 -5.69
CA THR A 280 -2.63 7.90 -6.89
C THR A 280 -3.03 6.45 -7.13
N ASP A 281 -3.13 5.64 -6.08
CA ASP A 281 -3.51 4.23 -6.19
C ASP A 281 -4.96 4.08 -6.61
N MET A 282 -5.86 4.93 -6.10
CA MET A 282 -7.24 4.97 -6.54
C MET A 282 -7.38 5.40 -7.99
N LEU A 283 -6.68 6.46 -8.41
CA LEU A 283 -6.71 6.92 -9.81
C LEU A 283 -6.17 5.86 -10.76
N GLN A 284 -5.09 5.17 -10.40
CA GLN A 284 -4.53 4.06 -11.18
C GLN A 284 -5.51 2.89 -11.27
N LEU A 285 -6.14 2.50 -10.14
CA LEU A 285 -7.14 1.44 -10.12
C LEU A 285 -8.34 1.77 -11.00
N GLU A 286 -8.88 2.98 -10.89
CA GLU A 286 -10.00 3.42 -11.72
C GLU A 286 -9.63 3.47 -13.21
N ALA A 287 -8.45 4.01 -13.54
CA ALA A 287 -7.96 4.05 -14.92
C ALA A 287 -7.82 2.64 -15.49
N PHE A 288 -7.22 1.72 -14.73
CA PHE A 288 -7.07 0.33 -15.10
C PHE A 288 -8.43 -0.35 -15.38
N LEU A 289 -9.40 -0.20 -14.46
CA LEU A 289 -10.73 -0.80 -14.64
C LEU A 289 -11.50 -0.18 -15.82
N ARG A 290 -11.31 1.12 -16.11
CA ARG A 290 -11.87 1.78 -17.30
C ARG A 290 -11.28 1.24 -18.60
N VAL A 291 -9.96 0.99 -18.65
CA VAL A 291 -9.31 0.38 -19.83
C VAL A 291 -9.89 -1.00 -20.12
N LEU A 292 -10.27 -1.75 -19.08
CA LEU A 292 -10.94 -3.05 -19.21
C LEU A 292 -12.43 -2.95 -19.60
N GLY A 293 -12.97 -1.74 -19.78
CA GLY A 293 -14.35 -1.52 -20.18
C GLY A 293 -15.37 -1.56 -19.04
N SER A 294 -14.93 -1.50 -17.78
CA SER A 294 -15.82 -1.50 -16.61
C SER A 294 -16.65 -0.23 -16.56
N LYS A 295 -17.94 -0.35 -16.20
CA LYS A 295 -18.83 0.80 -16.01
C LYS A 295 -18.54 1.44 -14.66
N LYS A 296 -18.91 2.73 -14.50
CA LYS A 296 -18.71 3.48 -13.25
C LYS A 296 -19.26 2.73 -12.02
N LYS A 297 -20.46 2.14 -12.12
CA LYS A 297 -21.04 1.36 -11.02
C LYS A 297 -20.18 0.15 -10.65
N ASP A 298 -19.64 -0.57 -11.63
CA ASP A 298 -18.82 -1.77 -11.39
C ASP A 298 -17.48 -1.41 -10.75
N ILE A 299 -16.92 -0.26 -11.15
CA ILE A 299 -15.71 0.31 -10.53
C ILE A 299 -15.96 0.61 -9.05
N GLU A 300 -17.04 1.33 -8.72
CA GLU A 300 -17.38 1.63 -7.33
C GLU A 300 -17.61 0.37 -6.49
N MET A 301 -18.36 -0.61 -7.03
CA MET A 301 -18.57 -1.89 -6.35
C MET A 301 -17.26 -2.66 -6.14
N THR A 302 -16.32 -2.58 -7.08
CA THR A 302 -15.01 -3.24 -6.98
C THR A 302 -14.14 -2.55 -5.93
N LYS A 303 -14.12 -1.21 -5.89
CA LYS A 303 -13.41 -0.44 -4.86
C LYS A 303 -13.93 -0.77 -3.46
N ARG A 304 -15.25 -0.71 -3.25
CA ARG A 304 -15.86 -1.00 -1.93
C ARG A 304 -15.58 -2.43 -1.47
N TRP A 305 -15.74 -3.41 -2.37
CA TRP A 305 -15.44 -4.82 -2.07
C TRP A 305 -13.96 -5.03 -1.73
N ALA A 306 -13.05 -4.46 -2.51
CA ALA A 306 -11.62 -4.61 -2.31
C ALA A 306 -11.18 -3.93 -1.00
N ALA A 307 -11.61 -2.70 -0.75
CA ALA A 307 -11.36 -1.98 0.50
C ALA A 307 -11.78 -2.80 1.72
N LEU A 308 -13.00 -3.32 1.71
CA LEU A 308 -13.52 -4.13 2.81
C LEU A 308 -12.72 -5.42 3.01
N SER A 309 -12.40 -6.11 1.92
CA SER A 309 -11.65 -7.38 1.95
C SER A 309 -10.26 -7.18 2.53
N VAL A 310 -9.57 -6.13 2.10
CA VAL A 310 -8.20 -5.84 2.53
C VAL A 310 -8.18 -5.33 3.97
N VAL A 311 -9.14 -4.51 4.39
CA VAL A 311 -9.24 -4.10 5.80
C VAL A 311 -9.45 -5.31 6.71
N CYS A 312 -10.31 -6.25 6.33
CA CYS A 312 -10.49 -7.49 7.09
C CYS A 312 -9.18 -8.30 7.16
N LEU A 313 -8.50 -8.47 6.02
CA LEU A 313 -7.21 -9.16 5.94
C LEU A 313 -6.13 -8.51 6.82
N LEU A 314 -5.96 -7.20 6.71
CA LEU A 314 -4.92 -6.47 7.44
C LEU A 314 -5.24 -6.33 8.93
N ARG A 315 -6.51 -6.33 9.33
CA ARG A 315 -6.89 -6.40 10.76
C ARG A 315 -6.51 -7.73 11.38
N GLU A 316 -6.68 -8.83 10.65
CA GLU A 316 -6.22 -10.16 11.08
C GLU A 316 -4.70 -10.20 11.24
N HIS A 317 -3.96 -9.49 10.38
CA HIS A 317 -2.51 -9.44 10.38
C HIS A 317 -1.90 -8.15 10.95
N ARG A 318 -2.61 -7.43 11.83
CA ARG A 318 -2.21 -6.06 12.25
C ARG A 318 -0.81 -5.97 12.87
N ALA A 319 -0.46 -6.93 13.72
CA ALA A 319 0.85 -6.96 14.37
C ALA A 319 1.97 -7.26 13.34
N LEU A 320 1.71 -8.19 12.41
CA LEU A 320 2.63 -8.49 11.32
C LEU A 320 2.81 -7.27 10.40
N LEU A 321 1.72 -6.60 10.01
CA LEU A 321 1.77 -5.37 9.22
C LEU A 321 2.67 -4.31 9.86
N THR A 322 2.56 -4.15 11.19
CA THR A 322 3.40 -3.21 11.94
C THR A 322 4.88 -3.59 11.87
N GLU A 323 5.21 -4.88 11.98
CA GLU A 323 6.61 -5.31 11.93
C GLU A 323 7.21 -5.23 10.52
N VAL A 324 6.41 -5.49 9.48
CA VAL A 324 6.80 -5.25 8.09
C VAL A 324 7.08 -3.75 7.89
N ALA A 325 6.20 -2.86 8.38
CA ALA A 325 6.40 -1.42 8.30
C ALA A 325 7.68 -0.97 9.05
N ASN A 326 7.95 -1.51 10.25
CA ASN A 326 9.18 -1.22 11.00
C ASN A 326 10.44 -1.69 10.26
N THR A 327 10.36 -2.82 9.56
CA THR A 327 11.47 -3.37 8.76
C THR A 327 11.74 -2.48 7.56
N MET A 328 10.69 -2.02 6.87
CA MET A 328 10.81 -1.05 5.80
C MET A 328 11.37 0.29 6.28
N GLU A 329 10.90 0.81 7.42
CA GLU A 329 11.34 2.11 7.95
C GLU A 329 12.85 2.14 8.27
N ARG A 330 13.40 0.98 8.66
CA ARG A 330 14.84 0.74 8.88
C ARG A 330 15.63 0.52 7.59
N GLY A 331 14.97 0.42 6.44
CA GLY A 331 15.57 0.23 5.13
C GLY A 331 15.84 -1.23 4.76
N GLY A 332 15.11 -2.19 5.35
CA GLY A 332 15.32 -3.62 5.09
C GLY A 332 14.99 -4.04 3.66
N SER A 333 15.63 -5.07 3.12
CA SER A 333 15.32 -5.56 1.78
C SER A 333 13.90 -6.14 1.68
N VAL A 334 13.43 -6.37 0.44
CA VAL A 334 12.20 -7.15 0.21
C VAL A 334 12.35 -8.57 0.77
N GLY A 335 13.54 -9.16 0.65
CA GLY A 335 13.86 -10.46 1.24
C GLY A 335 13.71 -10.47 2.76
N GLU A 336 14.21 -9.44 3.46
CA GLU A 336 14.03 -9.29 4.91
C GLU A 336 12.55 -9.13 5.29
N CYS A 337 11.77 -8.39 4.50
CA CYS A 337 10.32 -8.29 4.71
C CYS A 337 9.62 -9.65 4.55
N ILE A 338 10.01 -10.44 3.54
CA ILE A 338 9.50 -11.80 3.32
C ILE A 338 9.89 -12.72 4.50
N GLU A 339 11.12 -12.61 5.00
CA GLU A 339 11.58 -13.36 6.16
C GLU A 339 10.72 -13.05 7.39
N VAL A 340 10.41 -11.77 7.64
CA VAL A 340 9.49 -11.34 8.73
C VAL A 340 8.10 -11.96 8.55
N ILE A 341 7.56 -11.96 7.34
CA ILE A 341 6.24 -12.54 7.05
C ILE A 341 6.23 -14.05 7.32
N GLU A 342 7.20 -14.79 6.81
CA GLU A 342 7.22 -16.25 6.91
C GLU A 342 7.65 -16.75 8.30
N SER A 343 8.52 -16.03 8.99
CA SER A 343 8.91 -16.34 10.37
C SER A 343 7.86 -15.93 11.40
N TRP A 344 6.84 -15.14 11.02
CA TRP A 344 5.83 -14.64 11.95
C TRP A 344 5.18 -15.76 12.76
N ARG A 345 5.01 -15.53 14.06
CA ARG A 345 4.27 -16.39 14.99
C ARG A 345 3.32 -15.47 15.78
N PRO A 346 1.99 -15.65 15.67
CA PRO A 346 0.99 -14.74 16.23
C PRO A 346 0.94 -14.76 17.76
#